data_AF-A0A517L159-F1
#
_entry.id   AF-A0A517L159-F1
#
_cell.length_a   1.000
_cell.length_b   1.000
_cell.length_c   1.000
_cell.angle_alpha   90.00
_cell.angle_beta   90.00
_cell.angle_gamma   90.00
#
_symmetry.space_group_name_H-M   'P 1'
#
loop_
_entity.id
_entity.type
_entity.pdbx_description
1 polymer ?
#
loop_
_entity_poly.entity_id
_entity_poly.type
_entity_poly.pdbx_seq_one_letter_code
_entity_poly.pdbx_strand_id
1 'polypeptide(L)'
;MASQQSQAPSSASSHRLPTVSASAALQKLRDDAPKNISTGLPTLNAILANAKDGSKTGGLIPGQIVEVYGPPGVGKTAFCMQATACALHAGDGVVWIDAATPFPSPRFEQVLQAQVDNASAASNGTIRDLCSRLKHYTIPTLAHLLALLLDPMPHFPPPGTSLIVIESISTLFDNTYHRTNFDRSKTQTDAQKWAAGRKFAVMGELMTRLSRLATVNSIAFLLTSQTVTRVRSGQGALLLPAISGSEWDNGVSTQLVLFRDWAPKRGTQLTAEEAEKWHRLRYAGVIKVKGVAMEENGRFDTVVPFSIERDGLCELSTPSSHVAVPILSSPARPTKRPFEEVADSEEEALSDDDDYGWDDEDELAAGLIHSDTRPLTINPNKRPTIGSAEGIKPNANDATVNDVSKI
;
A
#
# COMPACT_ATOMS: atom_id res chain seq x y z
N MET A 1 -61.47 -17.65 -39.77
CA MET A 1 -60.52 -18.78 -39.82
C MET A 1 -59.38 -18.45 -38.88
N ALA A 2 -59.26 -19.25 -37.82
CA ALA A 2 -58.29 -19.10 -36.76
C ALA A 2 -56.90 -19.58 -37.21
N SER A 3 -55.85 -18.96 -36.70
CA SER A 3 -54.54 -19.58 -36.58
C SER A 3 -53.95 -19.17 -35.24
N GLN A 4 -54.33 -19.94 -34.21
CA GLN A 4 -53.69 -19.93 -32.90
C GLN A 4 -52.26 -20.44 -33.09
N GLN A 5 -51.27 -19.57 -32.85
CA GLN A 5 -49.93 -20.05 -32.53
C GLN A 5 -49.96 -20.56 -31.09
N SER A 6 -49.87 -21.88 -30.97
CA SER A 6 -49.69 -22.62 -29.74
C SER A 6 -48.46 -22.11 -28.96
N GLN A 7 -48.69 -21.41 -27.86
CA GLN A 7 -47.69 -21.29 -26.80
C GLN A 7 -47.53 -22.68 -26.16
N ALA A 8 -46.42 -23.35 -26.49
CA ALA A 8 -45.96 -24.47 -25.70
C ALA A 8 -45.44 -23.92 -24.36
N PRO A 9 -45.90 -24.41 -23.19
CA PRO A 9 -45.29 -24.05 -21.92
C PRO A 9 -43.95 -24.78 -21.84
N SER A 10 -42.85 -24.06 -22.02
CA SER A 10 -41.53 -24.61 -21.73
C SER A 10 -41.37 -24.74 -20.22
N SER A 11 -41.70 -25.92 -19.70
CA SER A 11 -41.15 -26.41 -18.44
C SER A 11 -39.63 -26.49 -18.60
N ALA A 12 -38.89 -25.59 -17.95
CA ALA A 12 -37.45 -25.74 -17.78
C ALA A 12 -37.06 -25.08 -16.47
N SER A 13 -36.58 -25.90 -15.53
CA SER A 13 -35.75 -25.44 -14.42
C SER A 13 -34.53 -24.73 -15.03
N SER A 14 -34.63 -23.41 -15.16
CA SER A 14 -33.56 -22.61 -15.76
C SER A 14 -32.43 -22.44 -14.75
N HIS A 15 -31.58 -23.46 -14.64
CA HIS A 15 -30.28 -23.40 -13.96
C HIS A 15 -29.22 -22.76 -14.88
N ARG A 16 -29.63 -21.77 -15.69
CA ARG A 16 -28.74 -20.92 -16.47
C ARG A 16 -29.17 -19.49 -16.22
N LEU A 17 -28.21 -18.69 -15.76
CA LEU A 17 -28.37 -17.25 -15.72
C LEU A 17 -28.70 -16.77 -17.14
N PRO A 18 -29.64 -15.82 -17.29
CA PRO A 18 -29.97 -15.27 -18.59
C PRO A 18 -28.70 -14.78 -19.28
N THR A 19 -28.50 -15.14 -20.55
CA THR A 19 -27.36 -14.70 -21.33
C THR A 19 -27.48 -13.21 -21.58
N VAL A 20 -26.72 -12.41 -20.81
CA VAL A 20 -26.57 -10.97 -21.04
C VAL A 20 -25.41 -10.78 -22.01
N SER A 21 -25.59 -9.96 -23.04
CA SER A 21 -24.48 -9.62 -23.94
C SER A 21 -23.41 -8.85 -23.17
N ALA A 22 -22.14 -9.01 -23.55
CA ALA A 22 -21.04 -8.26 -22.95
C ALA A 22 -21.26 -6.73 -23.04
N SER A 23 -21.88 -6.25 -24.12
CA SER A 23 -22.24 -4.84 -24.30
C SER A 23 -23.31 -4.37 -23.31
N ALA A 24 -24.37 -5.16 -23.10
CA ALA A 24 -25.43 -4.82 -22.15
C ALA A 24 -24.92 -4.89 -20.71
N ALA A 25 -24.06 -5.86 -20.40
CA ALA A 25 -23.39 -5.94 -19.10
C ALA A 25 -22.48 -4.72 -18.87
N LEU A 26 -21.71 -4.31 -19.88
CA LEU A 26 -20.85 -3.13 -19.80
C LEU A 26 -21.64 -1.83 -19.65
N GLN A 27 -22.77 -1.69 -20.36
CA GLN A 27 -23.63 -0.52 -20.26
C GLN A 27 -24.30 -0.47 -18.89
N LYS A 28 -24.83 -1.59 -18.40
CA LYS A 28 -25.33 -1.70 -17.02
C LYS A 28 -24.26 -1.36 -15.99
N LEU A 29 -23.03 -1.83 -16.17
CA LEU A 29 -21.90 -1.48 -15.29
C LEU A 29 -21.53 0.00 -15.33
N ARG A 30 -21.77 0.70 -16.45
CA ARG A 30 -21.57 2.16 -16.54
C ARG A 30 -22.70 2.93 -15.87
N ASP A 31 -23.93 2.45 -16.03
CA ASP A 31 -25.14 3.12 -15.52
C ASP A 31 -25.31 2.90 -14.00
N ASP A 32 -24.98 1.71 -13.49
CA ASP A 32 -25.01 1.33 -12.07
C ASP A 32 -23.61 1.38 -11.41
N ALA A 33 -22.63 2.10 -11.99
CA ALA A 33 -21.27 2.13 -11.45
C ALA A 33 -21.28 2.66 -10.00
N PRO A 34 -20.81 1.87 -9.01
CA PRO A 34 -20.75 2.34 -7.64
C PRO A 34 -19.78 3.53 -7.56
N LYS A 35 -20.14 4.53 -6.74
CA LYS A 35 -19.37 5.77 -6.64
C LYS A 35 -18.00 5.49 -6.03
N ASN A 36 -16.95 6.05 -6.64
CA ASN A 36 -15.61 5.99 -6.08
C ASN A 36 -15.54 6.73 -4.74
N ILE A 37 -14.71 6.21 -3.83
CA ILE A 37 -14.48 6.80 -2.51
C ILE A 37 -13.28 7.75 -2.59
N SER A 38 -13.50 9.02 -2.28
CA SER A 38 -12.43 10.03 -2.28
C SER A 38 -11.34 9.70 -1.25
N THR A 39 -10.08 9.89 -1.62
CA THR A 39 -8.91 9.82 -0.73
C THR A 39 -8.66 11.13 0.04
N GLY A 40 -9.44 12.18 -0.24
CA GLY A 40 -9.15 13.55 0.23
C GLY A 40 -8.04 14.27 -0.54
N LEU A 41 -7.38 13.60 -1.50
CA LEU A 41 -6.33 14.14 -2.35
C LEU A 41 -6.83 14.19 -3.81
N PRO A 42 -7.29 15.35 -4.32
CA PRO A 42 -7.92 15.45 -5.64
C PRO A 42 -7.07 14.94 -6.80
N THR A 43 -5.76 15.18 -6.78
CA THR A 43 -4.86 14.70 -7.84
C THR A 43 -4.71 13.19 -7.77
N LEU A 44 -4.58 12.62 -6.57
CA LEU A 44 -4.56 11.16 -6.39
C LEU A 44 -5.86 10.52 -6.86
N ASN A 45 -7.01 11.12 -6.55
CA ASN A 45 -8.31 10.65 -7.01
C ASN A 45 -8.40 10.56 -8.55
N ALA A 46 -7.92 11.59 -9.25
CA ALA A 46 -7.89 11.62 -10.71
C ALA A 46 -6.99 10.53 -11.29
N ILE A 47 -5.79 10.32 -10.70
CA ILE A 47 -4.86 9.26 -11.08
C ILE A 47 -5.52 7.89 -10.93
N LEU A 48 -6.13 7.60 -9.76
CA LEU A 48 -6.77 6.32 -9.50
C LEU A 48 -7.95 6.04 -10.44
N ALA A 49 -8.65 7.08 -10.88
CA ALA A 49 -9.72 6.96 -11.88
C ALA A 49 -9.20 6.69 -13.31
N ASN A 50 -7.90 6.88 -13.59
CA ASN A 50 -7.34 7.06 -14.94
C ASN A 50 -8.08 8.17 -15.72
N ALA A 51 -8.44 9.26 -15.03
CA ALA A 51 -9.15 10.36 -15.66
C ALA A 51 -8.19 11.14 -16.57
N LYS A 52 -8.36 11.03 -17.89
CA LYS A 52 -7.54 11.74 -18.89
C LYS A 52 -7.88 13.24 -19.00
N ASP A 53 -9.05 13.65 -18.52
CA ASP A 53 -9.61 15.01 -18.76
C ASP A 53 -9.58 15.93 -17.52
N GLY A 54 -8.64 15.75 -16.60
CA GLY A 54 -8.50 16.64 -15.44
C GLY A 54 -9.69 16.63 -14.47
N SER A 55 -10.62 15.68 -14.62
CA SER A 55 -11.71 15.50 -13.67
C SER A 55 -11.16 15.06 -12.32
N LYS A 56 -11.40 15.88 -11.30
CA LYS A 56 -11.05 15.58 -9.90
C LYS A 56 -11.99 14.52 -9.27
N THR A 57 -12.95 14.03 -10.03
CA THR A 57 -13.91 13.01 -9.60
C THR A 57 -13.29 11.63 -9.78
N GLY A 58 -12.89 11.01 -8.69
CA GLY A 58 -12.24 9.70 -8.68
C GLY A 58 -11.94 9.25 -7.26
N GLY A 59 -11.04 8.28 -7.11
CA GLY A 59 -10.66 7.74 -5.81
C GLY A 59 -10.63 6.21 -5.79
N LEU A 60 -10.76 5.64 -4.60
CA LEU A 60 -10.78 4.19 -4.39
C LEU A 60 -11.99 3.58 -5.09
N ILE A 61 -11.73 2.51 -5.82
CA ILE A 61 -12.72 1.89 -6.70
C ILE A 61 -13.44 0.79 -5.91
N PRO A 62 -14.78 0.79 -5.86
CA PRO A 62 -15.52 -0.29 -5.22
C PRO A 62 -15.29 -1.61 -5.95
N GLY A 63 -15.25 -2.72 -5.23
CA GLY A 63 -14.89 -4.03 -5.78
C GLY A 63 -13.39 -4.29 -5.90
N GLN A 64 -12.55 -3.35 -5.45
CA GLN A 64 -11.10 -3.45 -5.56
C GLN A 64 -10.39 -3.44 -4.21
N ILE A 65 -9.22 -4.07 -4.18
CA ILE A 65 -8.31 -4.08 -3.04
C ILE A 65 -7.18 -3.08 -3.28
N VAL A 66 -7.02 -2.15 -2.35
CA VAL A 66 -5.98 -1.12 -2.35
C VAL A 66 -5.03 -1.38 -1.19
N GLU A 67 -3.74 -1.48 -1.46
CA GLU A 67 -2.70 -1.57 -0.43
C GLU A 67 -1.95 -0.24 -0.32
N VAL A 68 -1.80 0.25 0.91
CA VAL A 68 -0.98 1.40 1.25
C VAL A 68 0.13 0.97 2.18
N TYR A 69 1.36 0.99 1.71
CA TYR A 69 2.52 0.67 2.52
C TYR A 69 3.45 1.86 2.68
N GLY A 70 4.37 1.76 3.64
CA GLY A 70 5.37 2.79 3.86
C GLY A 70 6.00 2.70 5.25
N PRO A 71 7.12 3.41 5.49
CA PRO A 71 7.78 3.43 6.77
C PRO A 71 6.88 3.85 7.96
N PRO A 72 7.28 3.58 9.21
CA PRO A 72 6.60 4.13 10.38
C PRO A 72 6.50 5.66 10.35
N GLY A 73 5.37 6.22 10.79
CA GLY A 73 5.19 7.67 10.90
C GLY A 73 4.94 8.44 9.59
N VAL A 74 4.83 7.78 8.44
CA VAL A 74 4.53 8.44 7.15
C VAL A 74 3.06 8.86 6.99
N GLY A 75 2.16 8.37 7.84
CA GLY A 75 0.75 8.76 7.85
C GLY A 75 -0.24 7.76 7.25
N LYS A 76 0.09 6.46 7.21
CA LYS A 76 -0.83 5.41 6.74
C LYS A 76 -2.20 5.46 7.43
N THR A 77 -2.23 5.54 8.76
CA THR A 77 -3.47 5.69 9.55
C THR A 77 -4.21 6.98 9.21
N ALA A 78 -3.50 8.09 9.00
CA ALA A 78 -4.10 9.37 8.63
C ALA A 78 -4.75 9.32 7.24
N PHE A 79 -4.12 8.61 6.31
CA PHE A 79 -4.69 8.33 4.99
C PHE A 79 -5.98 7.53 5.08
N CYS A 80 -5.99 6.45 5.86
CA CYS A 80 -7.20 5.66 6.09
C CYS A 80 -8.30 6.48 6.79
N MET A 81 -7.97 7.29 7.80
CA MET A 81 -8.94 8.18 8.47
C MET A 81 -9.58 9.16 7.49
N GLN A 82 -8.78 9.75 6.60
CA GLN A 82 -9.30 10.66 5.59
C GLN A 82 -10.26 9.97 4.63
N ALA A 83 -9.90 8.79 4.10
CA ALA A 83 -10.77 8.01 3.22
C ALA A 83 -12.08 7.62 3.93
N THR A 84 -12.01 7.19 5.19
CA THR A 84 -13.18 6.89 6.03
C THR A 84 -14.06 8.12 6.22
N ALA A 85 -13.48 9.28 6.54
CA ALA A 85 -14.25 10.51 6.71
C ALA A 85 -14.94 10.93 5.41
N CYS A 86 -14.25 10.80 4.26
CA CYS A 86 -14.83 11.06 2.95
C CYS A 86 -15.99 10.11 2.61
N ALA A 87 -15.86 8.80 2.88
CA ALA A 87 -16.93 7.82 2.65
C ALA A 87 -18.18 8.10 3.52
N LEU A 88 -17.99 8.36 4.81
CA LEU A 88 -19.10 8.71 5.71
C LEU A 88 -19.79 10.00 5.27
N HIS A 89 -19.02 11.03 4.91
CA HIS A 89 -19.56 12.29 4.41
C HIS A 89 -20.37 12.11 3.11
N ALA A 90 -19.96 11.17 2.26
CA ALA A 90 -20.63 10.86 1.00
C ALA A 90 -21.97 10.14 1.16
N GLY A 91 -22.28 9.59 2.34
CA GLY A 91 -23.51 8.81 2.54
C GLY A 91 -23.29 7.33 2.89
N ASP A 92 -22.04 6.87 2.90
CA ASP A 92 -21.77 5.44 2.97
C ASP A 92 -21.50 4.94 4.38
N GLY A 93 -21.59 3.61 4.55
CA GLY A 93 -21.11 2.89 5.72
C GLY A 93 -19.63 2.50 5.58
N VAL A 94 -18.93 2.47 6.72
CA VAL A 94 -17.53 2.07 6.77
C VAL A 94 -17.32 1.04 7.88
N VAL A 95 -16.56 0.00 7.57
CA VAL A 95 -16.02 -0.91 8.59
C VAL A 95 -14.53 -0.64 8.75
N TRP A 96 -14.09 -0.43 9.98
CA TRP A 96 -12.69 -0.29 10.33
C TRP A 96 -12.24 -1.49 11.16
N ILE A 97 -11.17 -2.15 10.73
CA ILE A 97 -10.58 -3.33 11.38
C ILE A 97 -9.16 -2.99 11.83
N ASP A 98 -8.94 -2.97 13.15
CA ASP A 98 -7.62 -2.76 13.75
C ASP A 98 -6.90 -4.09 13.92
N ALA A 99 -5.76 -4.27 13.27
CA ALA A 99 -4.93 -5.46 13.42
C ALA A 99 -3.75 -5.29 14.40
N ALA A 100 -3.35 -4.06 14.70
CA ALA A 100 -2.20 -3.78 15.59
C ALA A 100 -2.35 -2.49 16.40
N THR A 101 -2.86 -1.44 15.77
CA THR A 101 -2.98 -0.10 16.35
C THR A 101 -4.43 0.18 16.67
N PRO A 102 -4.76 0.65 17.89
CA PRO A 102 -6.12 1.06 18.21
C PRO A 102 -6.58 2.24 17.38
N PHE A 103 -7.87 2.24 17.03
CA PHE A 103 -8.54 3.29 16.29
C PHE A 103 -8.44 4.63 17.02
N PRO A 104 -7.86 5.68 16.40
CA PRO A 104 -7.64 6.96 17.06
C PRO A 104 -8.90 7.84 17.02
N SER A 105 -9.95 7.47 17.78
CA SER A 105 -11.26 8.13 17.75
C SER A 105 -11.22 9.66 17.89
N PRO A 106 -10.49 10.27 18.85
CA PRO A 106 -10.49 11.74 19.01
C PRO A 106 -9.91 12.45 17.79
N ARG A 107 -8.88 11.85 17.17
CA ARG A 107 -8.25 12.40 15.97
C ARG A 107 -9.19 12.25 14.77
N PHE A 108 -9.88 11.12 14.66
CA PHE A 108 -10.85 10.87 13.60
C PHE A 108 -12.04 11.83 13.65
N GLU A 109 -12.62 12.04 14.83
CA GLU A 109 -13.74 12.98 15.03
C GLU A 109 -13.37 14.41 14.62
N GLN A 110 -12.13 14.84 14.87
CA GLN A 110 -11.62 16.14 14.40
C GLN A 110 -11.57 16.23 12.87
N VAL A 111 -11.07 15.19 12.17
CA VAL A 111 -11.10 15.16 10.69
C VAL A 111 -12.54 15.23 10.20
N LEU A 112 -13.42 14.41 10.79
CA LEU A 112 -14.81 14.31 10.36
C LEU A 112 -15.57 15.62 10.58
N GLN A 113 -15.37 16.28 11.73
CA GLN A 113 -15.92 17.61 12.02
C GLN A 113 -15.48 18.63 10.98
N ALA A 114 -14.18 18.70 10.68
CA ALA A 114 -13.67 19.65 9.70
C ALA A 114 -14.25 19.41 8.29
N GLN A 115 -14.51 18.15 7.90
CA GLN A 115 -15.19 17.85 6.63
C GLN A 115 -16.64 18.36 6.63
N VAL A 116 -17.36 18.19 7.75
CA VAL A 116 -18.74 18.69 7.90
C VAL A 116 -18.78 20.22 7.88
N ASP A 117 -17.85 20.89 8.55
CA ASP A 117 -17.80 22.36 8.62
C ASP A 117 -17.48 23.00 7.26
N ASN A 118 -16.63 22.33 6.47
CA ASN A 118 -16.27 22.79 5.13
C ASN A 118 -17.36 22.54 4.07
N ALA A 119 -18.29 21.62 4.32
CA ALA A 119 -19.41 21.34 3.43
C ALA A 119 -20.52 22.40 3.62
N SER A 120 -20.77 23.22 2.60
CA SER A 120 -21.77 24.30 2.66
C SER A 120 -23.17 23.77 2.99
N ALA A 121 -23.65 23.94 4.23
CA ALA A 121 -25.04 23.88 4.77
C ALA A 121 -26.03 22.78 4.30
N ALA A 122 -25.68 21.93 3.34
CA ALA A 122 -26.46 20.83 2.79
C ALA A 122 -25.91 19.47 3.29
N SER A 123 -25.49 19.43 4.56
CA SER A 123 -24.84 18.26 5.14
C SER A 123 -25.83 17.11 5.35
N ASN A 124 -25.40 15.90 4.96
CA ASN A 124 -26.14 14.64 5.01
C ASN A 124 -26.30 14.04 6.44
N GLY A 125 -26.40 14.88 7.48
CA GLY A 125 -26.63 14.45 8.86
C GLY A 125 -25.65 15.04 9.88
N THR A 126 -25.94 14.84 11.17
CA THR A 126 -25.06 15.25 12.27
C THR A 126 -23.85 14.31 12.37
N ILE A 127 -22.77 14.74 13.02
CA ILE A 127 -21.59 13.87 13.26
C ILE A 127 -21.97 12.56 13.94
N ARG A 128 -22.94 12.60 14.86
CA ARG A 128 -23.47 11.40 15.50
C ARG A 128 -24.06 10.43 14.48
N ASP A 129 -24.79 10.93 13.49
CA ASP A 129 -25.37 10.12 12.42
C ASP A 129 -24.27 9.54 11.52
N LEU A 130 -23.24 10.33 11.19
CA LEU A 130 -22.08 9.85 10.45
C LEU A 130 -21.36 8.73 11.21
N CYS A 131 -21.06 8.92 12.49
CA CYS A 131 -20.40 7.92 13.33
C CYS A 131 -21.23 6.65 13.53
N SER A 132 -22.57 6.72 13.47
CA SER A 132 -23.43 5.54 13.60
C SER A 132 -23.21 4.49 12.49
N ARG A 133 -22.73 4.95 11.32
CA ARG A 133 -22.41 4.17 10.12
C ARG A 133 -20.96 3.68 10.08
N LEU A 134 -20.13 4.09 11.03
CA LEU A 134 -18.81 3.52 11.27
C LEU A 134 -18.93 2.33 12.21
N LYS A 135 -18.52 1.14 11.77
CA LYS A 135 -18.35 -0.03 12.64
C LYS A 135 -16.88 -0.33 12.83
N HIS A 136 -16.47 -0.49 14.07
CA HIS A 136 -15.09 -0.74 14.45
C HIS A 136 -14.95 -2.15 15.03
N TYR A 137 -13.89 -2.85 14.62
CA TYR A 137 -13.52 -4.17 15.12
C TYR A 137 -12.03 -4.20 15.47
N THR A 138 -11.69 -4.70 16.66
CA THR A 138 -10.31 -5.03 17.01
C THR A 138 -10.08 -6.52 16.77
N ILE A 139 -9.13 -6.86 15.91
CA ILE A 139 -8.84 -8.22 15.47
C ILE A 139 -7.35 -8.51 15.70
N PRO A 140 -6.96 -9.07 16.86
CA PRO A 140 -5.55 -9.15 17.26
C PRO A 140 -4.76 -10.26 16.57
N THR A 141 -5.42 -11.19 15.86
CA THR A 141 -4.73 -12.33 15.22
C THR A 141 -5.28 -12.61 13.82
N LEU A 142 -4.44 -13.26 12.99
CA LEU A 142 -4.83 -13.68 11.65
C LEU A 142 -6.05 -14.61 11.65
N ALA A 143 -6.17 -15.48 12.66
CA ALA A 143 -7.30 -16.39 12.81
C ALA A 143 -8.63 -15.64 13.00
N HIS A 144 -8.64 -14.55 13.78
CA HIS A 144 -9.86 -13.74 13.95
C HIS A 144 -10.26 -13.04 12.65
N LEU A 145 -9.29 -12.56 11.86
CA LEU A 145 -9.56 -11.95 10.56
C LEU A 145 -10.14 -12.98 9.59
N LEU A 146 -9.53 -14.16 9.53
CA LEU A 146 -10.01 -15.26 8.70
C LEU A 146 -11.41 -15.69 9.11
N ALA A 147 -11.69 -15.84 10.41
CA ALA A 147 -13.01 -16.19 10.90
C ALA A 147 -14.07 -15.16 10.45
N LEU A 148 -13.78 -13.85 10.57
CA LEU A 148 -14.69 -12.79 10.13
C LEU A 148 -15.00 -12.83 8.63
N LEU A 149 -14.03 -13.24 7.80
CA LEU A 149 -14.17 -13.25 6.33
C LEU A 149 -14.69 -14.59 5.78
N LEU A 150 -14.40 -15.69 6.46
CA LEU A 150 -14.79 -17.04 6.05
C LEU A 150 -16.19 -17.40 6.54
N ASP A 151 -16.54 -16.98 7.75
CA ASP A 151 -17.84 -17.18 8.37
C ASP A 151 -18.37 -15.83 8.88
N PRO A 152 -18.73 -14.91 7.96
CA PRO A 152 -19.20 -13.60 8.35
C PRO A 152 -20.48 -13.73 9.17
N MET A 153 -20.58 -12.93 10.23
CA MET A 153 -21.83 -12.76 10.97
C MET A 153 -22.97 -12.44 9.98
N PRO A 154 -24.23 -12.84 10.23
CA PRO A 154 -25.34 -12.71 9.27
C PRO A 154 -25.60 -11.30 8.71
N HIS A 155 -25.01 -10.26 9.33
CA HIS A 155 -25.14 -8.87 8.95
C HIS A 155 -23.78 -8.21 8.67
N PHE A 156 -22.74 -9.00 8.41
CA PHE A 156 -21.42 -8.52 8.04
C PHE A 156 -21.18 -8.67 6.53
N PRO A 157 -20.75 -7.60 5.83
CA PRO A 157 -20.69 -6.22 6.31
C PRO A 157 -22.11 -5.62 6.48
N PRO A 158 -22.29 -4.60 7.34
CA PRO A 158 -23.57 -3.93 7.50
C PRO A 158 -24.09 -3.39 6.15
N PRO A 159 -25.42 -3.36 5.91
CA PRO A 159 -25.99 -2.79 4.71
C PRO A 159 -25.52 -1.35 4.46
N GLY A 160 -25.21 -1.03 3.21
CA GLY A 160 -24.71 0.30 2.81
C GLY A 160 -23.22 0.52 3.09
N THR A 161 -22.47 -0.50 3.52
CA THR A 161 -21.00 -0.41 3.61
C THR A 161 -20.40 -0.28 2.21
N SER A 162 -19.59 0.75 1.96
CA SER A 162 -18.82 0.92 0.71
C SER A 162 -17.31 0.76 0.91
N LEU A 163 -16.82 0.93 2.13
CA LEU A 163 -15.39 0.86 2.48
C LEU A 163 -15.15 -0.09 3.65
N ILE A 164 -14.16 -0.96 3.52
CA ILE A 164 -13.58 -1.72 4.63
C ILE A 164 -12.09 -1.37 4.74
N VAL A 165 -11.69 -0.81 5.87
CA VAL A 165 -10.29 -0.53 6.21
C VAL A 165 -9.75 -1.66 7.05
N ILE A 166 -8.59 -2.21 6.68
CA ILE A 166 -7.83 -3.15 7.52
C ILE A 166 -6.47 -2.54 7.82
N GLU A 167 -6.30 -2.08 9.05
CA GLU A 167 -5.08 -1.40 9.47
C GLU A 167 -3.99 -2.39 9.91
N SER A 168 -2.77 -2.23 9.40
CA SER A 168 -1.57 -3.00 9.73
C SER A 168 -1.69 -4.51 9.50
N ILE A 169 -2.31 -4.93 8.39
CA ILE A 169 -2.55 -6.36 8.09
C ILE A 169 -1.27 -7.22 8.09
N SER A 170 -0.12 -6.65 7.75
CA SER A 170 1.18 -7.35 7.79
C SER A 170 1.57 -7.84 9.18
N THR A 171 1.17 -7.16 10.26
CA THR A 171 1.50 -7.62 11.61
C THR A 171 0.81 -8.95 11.95
N LEU A 172 -0.36 -9.21 11.37
CA LEU A 172 -1.06 -10.49 11.57
C LEU A 172 -0.25 -11.65 11.02
N PHE A 173 0.36 -11.47 9.84
CA PHE A 173 1.21 -12.48 9.23
C PHE A 173 2.54 -12.61 9.97
N ASP A 174 3.19 -11.50 10.31
CA ASP A 174 4.47 -11.52 11.02
C ASP A 174 4.35 -12.18 12.41
N ASN A 175 3.24 -11.95 13.11
CA ASN A 175 2.98 -12.58 14.42
C ASN A 175 2.58 -14.06 14.32
N THR A 176 1.97 -14.49 13.20
CA THR A 176 1.51 -15.88 13.03
C THR A 176 2.60 -16.76 12.45
N TYR A 177 3.39 -16.22 11.52
CA TYR A 177 4.45 -16.90 10.80
C TYR A 177 5.79 -16.23 11.12
N HIS A 178 6.35 -16.59 12.27
CA HIS A 178 7.65 -16.08 12.68
C HIS A 178 8.72 -16.42 11.63
N ARG A 179 9.58 -15.44 11.32
CA ARG A 179 10.77 -15.67 10.52
C ARG A 179 11.71 -16.55 11.31
N THR A 180 11.69 -17.83 11.02
CA THR A 180 12.67 -18.79 11.52
C THR A 180 13.98 -18.54 10.78
N ASN A 181 14.93 -17.87 11.45
CA ASN A 181 16.31 -17.80 11.00
C ASN A 181 16.91 -19.21 11.14
N PHE A 182 16.65 -20.08 10.16
CA PHE A 182 17.22 -21.42 10.17
C PHE A 182 18.70 -21.34 9.85
N ASP A 183 19.48 -22.11 10.61
CA ASP A 183 20.88 -22.38 10.29
C ASP A 183 20.93 -23.18 8.99
N ARG A 184 21.33 -22.52 7.90
CA ARG A 184 21.45 -23.07 6.53
C ARG A 184 22.33 -24.32 6.44
N SER A 185 23.08 -24.66 7.49
CA SER A 185 23.87 -25.88 7.56
C SER A 185 23.06 -27.16 7.82
N LYS A 186 21.76 -27.04 8.16
CA LYS A 186 20.89 -28.19 8.45
C LYS A 186 19.79 -28.33 7.40
N THR A 187 19.64 -29.54 6.88
CA THR A 187 18.50 -29.95 6.07
C THR A 187 17.20 -29.66 6.81
N GLN A 188 16.33 -28.86 6.19
CA GLN A 188 15.00 -28.58 6.73
C GLN A 188 14.18 -29.87 6.77
N THR A 189 13.46 -30.09 7.86
CA THR A 189 12.50 -31.19 7.96
C THR A 189 11.26 -30.88 7.10
N ASP A 190 10.54 -31.91 6.66
CA ASP A 190 9.31 -31.74 5.87
C ASP A 190 8.27 -30.88 6.61
N ALA A 191 8.23 -30.96 7.94
CA ALA A 191 7.38 -30.12 8.77
C ALA A 191 7.77 -28.63 8.70
N GLN A 192 9.06 -28.31 8.56
CA GLN A 192 9.56 -26.94 8.41
C GLN A 192 9.25 -26.39 7.03
N LYS A 193 9.48 -27.19 5.96
CA LYS A 193 9.09 -26.82 4.59
C LYS A 193 7.59 -26.55 4.47
N TRP A 194 6.77 -27.44 5.05
CA TRP A 194 5.31 -27.29 5.08
C TRP A 194 4.86 -26.03 5.83
N ALA A 195 5.46 -25.74 7.00
CA ALA A 195 5.14 -24.55 7.77
C ALA A 195 5.50 -23.25 7.00
N ALA A 196 6.57 -23.28 6.22
CA ALA A 196 7.03 -22.16 5.41
C ALA A 196 6.09 -21.90 4.21
N GLY A 197 5.65 -22.95 3.51
CA GLY A 197 4.66 -22.84 2.42
C GLY A 197 3.26 -22.44 2.89
N ARG A 198 2.88 -22.85 4.11
CA ARG A 198 1.54 -22.57 4.69
C ARG A 198 1.20 -21.08 4.75
N LYS A 199 2.20 -20.21 4.93
CA LYS A 199 2.00 -18.75 4.92
C LYS A 199 1.36 -18.28 3.61
N PHE A 200 1.88 -18.73 2.47
CA PHE A 200 1.40 -18.33 1.15
C PHE A 200 0.03 -18.93 0.84
N ALA A 201 -0.22 -20.19 1.22
CA ALA A 201 -1.54 -20.80 1.09
C ALA A 201 -2.63 -20.01 1.86
N VAL A 202 -2.33 -19.61 3.10
CA VAL A 202 -3.27 -18.80 3.90
C VAL A 202 -3.44 -17.39 3.35
N MET A 203 -2.36 -16.81 2.82
CA MET A 203 -2.40 -15.51 2.13
C MET A 203 -3.28 -15.56 0.88
N GLY A 204 -3.17 -16.62 0.07
CA GLY A 204 -4.01 -16.84 -1.11
C GLY A 204 -5.50 -17.02 -0.77
N GLU A 205 -5.81 -17.81 0.27
CA GLU A 205 -7.20 -17.95 0.74
C GLU A 205 -7.76 -16.60 1.23
N LEU A 206 -6.98 -15.85 2.02
CA LEU A 206 -7.37 -14.52 2.49
C LEU A 206 -7.66 -13.58 1.32
N MET A 207 -6.78 -13.50 0.33
CA MET A 207 -6.95 -12.64 -0.84
C MET A 207 -8.15 -13.05 -1.70
N THR A 208 -8.39 -14.36 -1.83
CA THR A 208 -9.58 -14.88 -2.50
C THR A 208 -10.86 -14.42 -1.80
N ARG A 209 -10.90 -14.46 -0.46
CA ARG A 209 -12.06 -14.01 0.32
C ARG A 209 -12.27 -12.51 0.28
N LEU A 210 -11.20 -11.73 0.43
CA LEU A 210 -11.25 -10.28 0.29
C LEU A 210 -11.77 -9.90 -1.10
N SER A 211 -11.24 -10.52 -2.16
CA SER A 211 -11.63 -10.23 -3.54
C SER A 211 -13.10 -10.57 -3.81
N ARG A 212 -13.56 -11.72 -3.31
CA ARG A 212 -14.96 -12.13 -3.39
C ARG A 212 -15.86 -11.13 -2.65
N LEU A 213 -15.51 -10.76 -1.42
CA LEU A 213 -16.31 -9.86 -0.60
C LEU A 213 -16.36 -8.45 -1.20
N ALA A 214 -15.23 -7.97 -1.73
CA ALA A 214 -15.14 -6.70 -2.45
C ALA A 214 -16.07 -6.71 -3.67
N THR A 215 -15.94 -7.70 -4.54
CA THR A 215 -16.64 -7.74 -5.82
C THR A 215 -18.15 -7.96 -5.65
N VAL A 216 -18.54 -8.90 -4.78
CA VAL A 216 -19.97 -9.25 -4.58
C VAL A 216 -20.75 -8.10 -3.97
N ASN A 217 -20.16 -7.35 -3.05
CA ASN A 217 -20.84 -6.27 -2.33
C ASN A 217 -20.52 -4.88 -2.88
N SER A 218 -19.70 -4.78 -3.94
CA SER A 218 -19.18 -3.50 -4.44
C SER A 218 -18.54 -2.66 -3.33
N ILE A 219 -17.60 -3.27 -2.60
CA ILE A 219 -16.89 -2.66 -1.47
C ILE A 219 -15.43 -2.44 -1.85
N ALA A 220 -14.89 -1.26 -1.55
CA ALA A 220 -13.46 -1.01 -1.63
C ALA A 220 -12.77 -1.51 -0.36
N PHE A 221 -11.67 -2.25 -0.50
CA PHE A 221 -10.80 -2.60 0.61
C PHE A 221 -9.59 -1.67 0.63
N LEU A 222 -9.32 -1.08 1.79
CA LEU A 222 -8.13 -0.27 2.04
C LEU A 222 -7.27 -0.96 3.10
N LEU A 223 -6.20 -1.59 2.65
CA LEU A 223 -5.26 -2.33 3.47
C LEU A 223 -4.04 -1.46 3.75
N THR A 224 -3.48 -1.54 4.96
CA THR A 224 -2.18 -0.94 5.25
C THR A 224 -1.15 -1.97 5.67
N SER A 225 0.05 -1.84 5.11
CA SER A 225 1.17 -2.75 5.37
C SER A 225 2.39 -1.97 5.87
N GLN A 226 3.18 -2.60 6.73
CA GLN A 226 4.50 -2.13 7.12
C GLN A 226 5.49 -2.29 5.95
N THR A 227 6.69 -1.73 6.11
CA THR A 227 7.81 -1.93 5.18
C THR A 227 8.86 -2.84 5.78
N VAL A 228 9.53 -3.61 4.93
CA VAL A 228 10.72 -4.39 5.26
C VAL A 228 11.89 -3.91 4.41
N THR A 229 13.09 -3.94 4.97
CA THR A 229 14.32 -3.66 4.23
C THR A 229 14.86 -4.97 3.66
N ARG A 230 15.02 -5.05 2.34
CA ARG A 230 15.73 -6.14 1.68
C ARG A 230 17.06 -5.63 1.15
N VAL A 231 18.16 -6.30 1.50
CA VAL A 231 19.49 -5.97 0.99
C VAL A 231 19.81 -6.92 -0.14
N ARG A 232 20.04 -6.38 -1.34
CA ARG A 232 20.46 -7.17 -2.51
C ARG A 232 21.92 -6.86 -2.84
N SER A 233 22.71 -7.90 -3.05
CA SER A 233 24.09 -7.78 -3.52
C SER A 233 24.14 -6.95 -4.81
N GLY A 234 24.90 -5.84 -4.80
CA GLY A 234 25.03 -4.92 -5.93
C GLY A 234 23.92 -3.87 -6.11
N GLN A 235 22.76 -4.02 -5.45
CA GLN A 235 21.63 -3.06 -5.54
C GLN A 235 21.35 -2.31 -4.23
N GLY A 236 22.05 -2.65 -3.15
CA GLY A 236 21.93 -1.98 -1.85
C GLY A 236 20.66 -2.39 -1.08
N ALA A 237 20.28 -1.56 -0.11
CA ALA A 237 19.11 -1.78 0.74
C ALA A 237 17.87 -1.12 0.13
N LEU A 238 16.79 -1.88 0.02
CA LEU A 238 15.52 -1.46 -0.59
C LEU A 238 14.38 -1.61 0.41
N LEU A 239 13.46 -0.64 0.42
CA LEU A 239 12.23 -0.70 1.21
C LEU A 239 11.10 -1.27 0.37
N LEU A 240 10.52 -2.38 0.83
CA LEU A 240 9.43 -3.09 0.18
C LEU A 240 8.26 -3.28 1.15
N PRO A 241 7.05 -3.57 0.67
CA PRO A 241 5.95 -4.02 1.53
C PRO A 241 6.34 -5.23 2.38
N ALA A 242 5.86 -5.29 3.62
CA ALA A 242 6.15 -6.38 4.54
C ALA A 242 5.47 -7.71 4.14
N ILE A 243 4.30 -7.63 3.51
CA ILE A 243 3.67 -8.75 2.84
C ILE A 243 4.05 -8.68 1.35
N SER A 244 4.55 -9.79 0.83
CA SER A 244 4.88 -9.96 -0.57
C SER A 244 4.65 -11.42 -0.95
N GLY A 245 4.30 -11.68 -2.20
CA GLY A 245 4.01 -13.01 -2.72
C GLY A 245 3.10 -12.92 -3.92
N SER A 246 3.18 -13.89 -4.83
CA SER A 246 2.41 -13.85 -6.08
C SER A 246 0.90 -13.78 -5.82
N GLU A 247 0.43 -14.46 -4.78
CA GLU A 247 -0.96 -14.52 -4.33
C GLU A 247 -1.45 -13.16 -3.85
N TRP A 248 -0.60 -12.44 -3.13
CA TRP A 248 -0.90 -11.09 -2.64
C TRP A 248 -0.82 -10.05 -3.74
N ASP A 249 0.31 -10.02 -4.45
CA ASP A 249 0.60 -9.03 -5.46
C ASP A 249 -0.43 -9.07 -6.60
N ASN A 250 -0.93 -10.27 -6.95
CA ASN A 250 -1.98 -10.43 -7.95
C ASN A 250 -3.35 -9.97 -7.45
N GLY A 251 -3.69 -10.19 -6.18
CA GLY A 251 -4.98 -9.76 -5.62
C GLY A 251 -5.04 -8.26 -5.30
N VAL A 252 -3.90 -7.60 -5.03
CA VAL A 252 -3.85 -6.15 -4.86
C VAL A 252 -4.00 -5.46 -6.21
N SER A 253 -5.12 -4.78 -6.42
CA SER A 253 -5.40 -4.07 -7.67
C SER A 253 -4.68 -2.73 -7.77
N THR A 254 -4.51 -2.04 -6.63
CA THR A 254 -3.90 -0.71 -6.55
C THR A 254 -2.93 -0.71 -5.39
N GLN A 255 -1.69 -0.26 -5.63
CA GLN A 255 -0.65 -0.22 -4.61
C GLN A 255 -0.06 1.18 -4.53
N LEU A 256 -0.04 1.72 -3.31
CA LEU A 256 0.44 3.06 -2.97
C LEU A 256 1.58 2.96 -1.96
N VAL A 257 2.60 3.80 -2.14
CA VAL A 257 3.67 3.99 -1.17
C VAL A 257 3.59 5.37 -0.56
N LEU A 258 3.54 5.44 0.78
CA LEU A 258 3.64 6.69 1.52
C LEU A 258 5.06 6.86 2.05
N PHE A 259 5.65 8.03 1.83
CA PHE A 259 7.00 8.32 2.30
C PHE A 259 7.17 9.78 2.70
N ARG A 260 8.25 10.06 3.42
CA ARG A 260 8.74 11.41 3.71
C ARG A 260 9.94 11.67 2.80
N ASP A 261 10.00 12.87 2.27
CA ASP A 261 11.19 13.36 1.57
C ASP A 261 11.34 14.86 1.84
N TRP A 262 12.50 15.41 1.52
CA TRP A 262 12.75 16.83 1.63
C TRP A 262 11.93 17.62 0.62
N ALA A 263 11.49 18.79 1.05
CA ALA A 263 10.94 19.80 0.17
C ALA A 263 11.87 20.04 -1.03
N PRO A 264 11.34 20.17 -2.27
CA PRO A 264 12.14 20.66 -3.39
C PRO A 264 12.75 22.01 -3.01
N LYS A 265 14.08 22.17 -3.17
CA LYS A 265 14.79 23.40 -2.83
C LYS A 265 14.23 24.56 -3.66
N ARG A 266 13.29 25.33 -3.11
CA ARG A 266 12.89 26.62 -3.67
C ARG A 266 13.91 27.67 -3.23
N GLY A 267 14.38 28.48 -4.17
CA GLY A 267 15.34 29.58 -3.91
C GLY A 267 14.75 30.76 -3.14
N THR A 268 13.52 30.65 -2.64
CA THR A 268 12.82 31.69 -1.87
C THR A 268 12.84 31.35 -0.39
N GLN A 269 13.16 32.35 0.43
CA GLN A 269 13.11 32.27 1.89
C GLN A 269 11.68 31.94 2.33
N LEU A 270 11.49 30.73 2.87
CA LEU A 270 10.19 30.25 3.34
C LEU A 270 9.75 31.05 4.56
N THR A 271 8.45 31.36 4.64
CA THR A 271 7.88 31.88 5.89
C THR A 271 7.91 30.81 6.98
N ALA A 272 7.78 31.20 8.26
CA ALA A 272 7.73 30.25 9.37
C ALA A 272 6.56 29.26 9.24
N GLU A 273 5.41 29.74 8.76
CA GLU A 273 4.21 28.92 8.51
C GLU A 273 4.42 27.92 7.38
N GLU A 274 5.06 28.35 6.29
CA GLU A 274 5.44 27.43 5.21
C GLU A 274 6.41 26.38 5.74
N ALA A 275 7.45 26.80 6.47
CA ALA A 275 8.43 25.89 7.07
C ALA A 275 7.77 24.82 7.96
N GLU A 276 6.79 25.16 8.80
CA GLU A 276 6.04 24.18 9.58
C GLU A 276 5.24 23.22 8.70
N LYS A 277 4.60 23.73 7.64
CA LYS A 277 3.87 22.89 6.68
C LYS A 277 4.80 21.89 5.98
N TRP A 278 6.02 22.30 5.67
CA TRP A 278 7.05 21.43 5.09
C TRP A 278 7.50 20.30 6.05
N HIS A 279 7.45 20.47 7.37
CA HIS A 279 7.70 19.36 8.32
C HIS A 279 6.60 18.28 8.26
N ARG A 280 5.39 18.68 7.88
CA ARG A 280 4.22 17.81 7.72
C ARG A 280 4.13 17.21 6.31
N LEU A 281 5.02 17.57 5.39
CA LEU A 281 5.07 17.09 4.01
C LEU A 281 5.30 15.58 3.94
N ARG A 282 4.42 14.92 3.20
CA ARG A 282 4.46 13.51 2.81
C ARG A 282 4.21 13.41 1.32
N TYR A 283 4.53 12.26 0.79
CA TYR A 283 4.31 11.94 -0.61
C TYR A 283 3.55 10.63 -0.71
N ALA A 284 2.56 10.59 -1.61
CA ALA A 284 1.89 9.38 -2.04
C ALA A 284 2.38 9.02 -3.44
N GLY A 285 3.20 7.97 -3.52
CA GLY A 285 3.64 7.36 -4.77
C GLY A 285 2.64 6.30 -5.24
N VAL A 286 2.37 6.30 -6.54
CA VAL A 286 1.47 5.31 -7.15
C VAL A 286 2.28 4.25 -7.88
N ILE A 287 2.21 3.00 -7.40
CA ILE A 287 3.00 1.88 -7.94
C ILE A 287 2.17 1.06 -8.92
N LYS A 288 0.91 0.82 -8.58
CA LYS A 288 -0.01 -0.03 -9.35
C LYS A 288 -1.39 0.58 -9.31
N VAL A 289 -2.10 0.59 -10.43
CA VAL A 289 -3.51 1.03 -10.54
C VAL A 289 -4.27 0.04 -11.41
N LYS A 290 -5.41 -0.46 -10.94
CA LYS A 290 -6.28 -1.39 -11.68
C LYS A 290 -5.54 -2.60 -12.27
N GLY A 291 -4.57 -3.16 -11.55
CA GLY A 291 -3.77 -4.30 -12.01
C GLY A 291 -2.51 -3.92 -12.79
N VAL A 292 -2.37 -2.67 -13.24
CA VAL A 292 -1.29 -2.22 -14.11
C VAL A 292 -0.23 -1.47 -13.30
N ALA A 293 1.02 -1.90 -13.39
CA ALA A 293 2.14 -1.17 -12.81
C ALA A 293 2.30 0.20 -13.50
N MET A 294 2.45 1.26 -12.71
CA MET A 294 2.63 2.64 -13.17
C MET A 294 4.12 3.00 -13.25
N GLU A 295 4.91 2.08 -13.79
CA GLU A 295 6.36 2.26 -13.95
C GLU A 295 6.69 2.85 -15.32
N GLU A 296 7.59 3.82 -15.33
CA GLU A 296 8.29 4.27 -16.53
C GLU A 296 9.80 4.24 -16.24
N ASN A 297 10.52 3.35 -16.93
CA ASN A 297 11.98 3.21 -16.84
C ASN A 297 12.55 2.93 -15.42
N GLY A 298 11.97 1.99 -14.65
CA GLY A 298 12.47 1.65 -13.30
C GLY A 298 12.09 2.67 -12.22
N ARG A 299 11.23 3.63 -12.53
CA ARG A 299 10.80 4.73 -11.66
C ARG A 299 9.29 4.90 -11.77
N PHE A 300 8.65 5.30 -10.67
CA PHE A 300 7.28 5.80 -10.73
C PHE A 300 7.33 7.32 -10.79
N ASP A 301 6.68 7.88 -11.80
CA ASP A 301 6.66 9.34 -11.99
C ASP A 301 5.48 10.01 -11.28
N THR A 302 4.54 9.20 -10.80
CA THR A 302 3.28 9.70 -10.25
C THR A 302 3.37 9.80 -8.74
N VAL A 303 3.71 11.00 -8.26
CA VAL A 303 3.85 11.33 -6.84
C VAL A 303 2.96 12.52 -6.47
N VAL A 304 2.12 12.34 -5.46
CA VAL A 304 1.22 13.38 -4.95
C VAL A 304 1.71 13.89 -3.59
N PRO A 305 2.18 15.15 -3.49
CA PRO A 305 2.59 15.73 -2.23
C PRO A 305 1.38 16.18 -1.40
N PHE A 306 1.40 15.88 -0.10
CA PHE A 306 0.36 16.28 0.84
C PHE A 306 0.93 16.55 2.22
N SER A 307 0.23 17.32 3.04
CA SER A 307 0.51 17.46 4.46
C SER A 307 -0.60 16.83 5.31
N ILE A 308 -0.21 16.37 6.50
CA ILE A 308 -1.14 15.86 7.51
C ILE A 308 -1.41 17.00 8.49
N GLU A 309 -2.58 17.61 8.39
CA GLU A 309 -3.01 18.73 9.23
C GLU A 309 -3.95 18.26 10.34
N ARG A 310 -4.47 19.19 11.15
CA ARG A 310 -5.52 18.89 12.14
C ARG A 310 -6.84 18.50 11.47
N ASP A 311 -7.15 19.15 10.35
CA ASP A 311 -8.43 19.00 9.67
C ASP A 311 -8.47 17.84 8.68
N GLY A 312 -7.36 17.11 8.55
CA GLY A 312 -7.22 15.98 7.62
C GLY A 312 -5.99 16.10 6.74
N LEU A 313 -6.06 15.48 5.56
CA LEU A 313 -5.02 15.60 4.54
C LEU A 313 -5.23 16.87 3.71
N CYS A 314 -4.13 17.57 3.43
CA CYS A 314 -4.12 18.74 2.55
C CYS A 314 -3.15 18.49 1.39
N GLU A 315 -3.66 18.47 0.16
CA GLU A 315 -2.81 18.37 -1.02
C GLU A 315 -2.00 19.66 -1.21
N LEU A 316 -0.73 19.52 -1.59
CA LEU A 316 0.16 20.65 -1.80
C LEU A 316 0.38 20.90 -3.29
N SER A 317 0.13 22.13 -3.76
CA SER A 317 0.45 22.55 -5.12
C SER A 317 1.97 22.75 -5.27
N THR A 318 2.69 21.66 -5.48
CA THR A 318 4.09 21.72 -5.90
C THR A 318 4.11 21.46 -7.40
N PRO A 319 4.75 22.30 -8.24
CA PRO A 319 4.95 21.94 -9.64
C PRO A 319 5.67 20.60 -9.64
N SER A 320 5.17 19.66 -10.44
CA SER A 320 5.70 18.31 -10.61
C SER A 320 7.23 18.38 -10.64
N SER A 321 7.83 18.16 -9.48
CA SER A 321 9.24 17.84 -9.40
C SER A 321 9.17 16.32 -9.42
N HIS A 322 9.61 15.76 -10.53
CA HIS A 322 9.78 14.33 -10.73
C HIS A 322 10.64 13.79 -9.58
N VAL A 323 10.03 13.45 -8.45
CA VAL A 323 10.69 12.75 -7.35
C VAL A 323 10.82 11.33 -7.84
N ALA A 324 11.88 11.10 -8.60
CA ALA A 324 12.22 9.80 -9.12
C ALA A 324 12.61 8.88 -7.97
N VAL A 325 11.64 8.14 -7.45
CA VAL A 325 11.89 7.08 -6.47
C VAL A 325 12.00 5.76 -7.26
N PRO A 326 13.08 4.97 -7.09
CA PRO A 326 13.18 3.67 -7.73
C PRO A 326 12.15 2.68 -7.13
N ILE A 327 11.34 2.04 -7.98
CA ILE A 327 10.57 0.82 -7.60
C ILE A 327 11.35 -0.37 -8.09
N LEU A 328 11.38 -1.43 -7.27
CA LEU A 328 11.74 -2.76 -7.73
C LEU A 328 10.66 -3.73 -7.25
N SER A 329 9.96 -4.32 -8.22
CA SER A 329 9.03 -5.43 -8.03
C SER A 329 9.77 -6.74 -7.77
N SER A 330 9.03 -7.74 -7.29
CA SER A 330 9.48 -9.14 -7.31
C SER A 330 9.77 -9.54 -8.76
N PRO A 331 10.98 -10.05 -9.10
CA PRO A 331 11.28 -10.41 -10.48
C PRO A 331 10.32 -11.51 -10.98
N ALA A 332 9.88 -11.39 -12.23
CA ALA A 332 9.19 -12.49 -12.91
C ALA A 332 10.17 -13.67 -13.03
N ARG A 333 9.79 -14.85 -12.51
CA ARG A 333 10.59 -16.06 -12.62
C ARG A 333 10.79 -16.36 -14.12
N PRO A 334 12.02 -16.44 -14.66
CA PRO A 334 12.19 -17.03 -15.97
C PRO A 334 11.71 -18.48 -15.87
N THR A 335 10.80 -18.88 -16.77
CA THR A 335 10.46 -20.29 -16.93
C THR A 335 11.75 -21.03 -17.25
N LYS A 336 12.22 -21.84 -16.31
CA LYS A 336 13.30 -22.80 -16.58
C LYS A 336 12.78 -23.64 -17.75
N ARG A 337 13.42 -23.56 -18.92
CA ARG A 337 13.13 -24.50 -20.00
C ARG A 337 13.51 -25.87 -19.45
N PRO A 338 12.63 -26.88 -19.45
CA PRO A 338 13.07 -28.22 -19.16
C PRO A 338 14.12 -28.56 -20.20
N PHE A 339 15.31 -28.92 -19.73
CA PHE A 339 16.34 -29.49 -20.57
C PHE A 339 15.72 -30.77 -21.16
N GLU A 340 15.65 -30.86 -22.50
CA GLU A 340 15.27 -32.09 -23.20
C GLU A 340 16.30 -33.16 -22.85
N GLU A 341 16.03 -33.95 -21.82
CA GLU A 341 16.72 -35.20 -21.58
C GLU A 341 15.90 -36.32 -22.23
N VAL A 342 16.56 -37.03 -23.14
CA VAL A 342 15.98 -38.06 -24.00
C VAL A 342 15.38 -39.17 -23.15
N ALA A 343 14.16 -39.57 -23.52
CA ALA A 343 13.42 -40.66 -22.92
C ALA A 343 14.23 -41.96 -22.91
N ASP A 344 14.43 -42.52 -21.72
CA ASP A 344 14.40 -43.97 -21.48
C ASP A 344 14.35 -44.23 -19.97
N SER A 345 13.20 -44.72 -19.49
CA SER A 345 12.94 -45.58 -18.33
C SER A 345 11.68 -45.14 -17.57
N GLU A 346 10.66 -46.00 -17.60
CA GLU A 346 9.42 -45.87 -16.83
C GLU A 346 9.70 -46.02 -15.32
N GLU A 347 9.58 -44.94 -14.55
CA GLU A 347 9.28 -45.00 -13.12
C GLU A 347 8.49 -43.73 -12.77
N GLU A 348 7.21 -43.89 -12.40
CA GLU A 348 6.36 -42.78 -11.98
C GLU A 348 6.86 -42.22 -10.64
N ALA A 349 7.81 -41.30 -10.70
CA ALA A 349 8.09 -40.36 -9.63
C ALA A 349 7.18 -39.14 -9.83
N LEU A 350 6.23 -38.98 -8.92
CA LEU A 350 5.47 -37.74 -8.73
C LEU A 350 6.45 -36.56 -8.77
N SER A 351 6.35 -35.72 -9.81
CA SER A 351 7.16 -34.52 -9.96
C SER A 351 6.79 -33.52 -8.87
N ASP A 352 7.47 -33.61 -7.74
CA ASP A 352 7.43 -32.73 -6.58
C ASP A 352 8.18 -31.43 -6.91
N ASP A 353 7.66 -30.65 -7.86
CA ASP A 353 8.26 -29.39 -8.35
C ASP A 353 7.55 -28.14 -7.75
N ASP A 354 6.95 -28.33 -6.57
CA ASP A 354 6.41 -27.28 -5.72
C ASP A 354 7.52 -26.71 -4.82
N ASP A 355 8.58 -26.20 -5.47
CA ASP A 355 9.68 -25.49 -4.81
C ASP A 355 9.22 -24.07 -4.42
N TYR A 356 8.39 -24.03 -3.38
CA TYR A 356 7.87 -22.82 -2.72
C TYR A 356 9.00 -22.10 -1.98
N GLY A 357 9.87 -21.43 -2.75
CA GLY A 357 10.25 -20.03 -2.55
C GLY A 357 10.77 -19.60 -1.17
N TRP A 358 11.52 -20.42 -0.47
CA TRP A 358 12.36 -19.96 0.65
C TRP A 358 13.85 -20.06 0.38
N ASP A 359 14.29 -20.88 -0.60
CA ASP A 359 15.71 -21.06 -0.88
C ASP A 359 16.31 -19.88 -1.67
N ASP A 360 15.52 -19.19 -2.50
CA ASP A 360 15.98 -18.07 -3.34
C ASP A 360 16.05 -16.71 -2.59
N GLU A 361 15.41 -16.56 -1.42
CA GLU A 361 15.33 -15.25 -0.73
C GLU A 361 16.63 -14.84 -0.03
N ASP A 362 17.49 -15.80 0.35
CA ASP A 362 18.77 -15.54 1.03
C ASP A 362 20.00 -15.98 0.22
N GLU A 363 19.86 -16.69 -0.91
CA GLU A 363 21.02 -17.23 -1.67
C GLU A 363 21.93 -16.11 -2.23
N LEU A 364 21.37 -14.91 -2.40
CA LEU A 364 22.12 -13.73 -2.84
C LEU A 364 22.79 -12.94 -1.70
N ALA A 365 22.53 -13.26 -0.42
CA ALA A 365 23.12 -12.58 0.73
C ALA A 365 24.40 -13.26 1.26
N ALA A 366 24.68 -14.52 0.85
CA ALA A 366 25.79 -15.31 1.40
C ALA A 366 27.05 -15.38 0.50
N GLY A 367 27.10 -14.65 -0.62
CA GLY A 367 28.20 -14.74 -1.58
C GLY A 367 29.52 -14.03 -1.21
N LEU A 368 29.62 -13.29 -0.10
CA LEU A 368 30.86 -12.62 0.30
C LEU A 368 31.08 -12.59 1.82
N ILE A 369 31.39 -13.74 2.38
CA ILE A 369 32.34 -13.81 3.50
C ILE A 369 33.42 -14.81 3.10
N HIS A 370 34.30 -14.39 2.18
CA HIS A 370 35.65 -14.93 2.17
C HIS A 370 36.48 -14.11 3.16
N SER A 371 37.01 -14.85 4.13
CA SER A 371 37.88 -14.38 5.20
C SER A 371 39.18 -13.80 4.64
N ASP A 372 39.28 -12.47 4.61
CA ASP A 372 40.59 -11.81 4.62
C ASP A 372 40.88 -11.34 6.05
N THR A 373 41.42 -12.25 6.85
CA THR A 373 42.09 -11.93 8.11
C THR A 373 43.34 -11.09 7.83
N ARG A 374 43.20 -9.76 7.89
CA ARG A 374 44.34 -8.88 8.17
C ARG A 374 44.14 -8.18 9.51
N PRO A 375 45.05 -8.33 10.48
CA PRO A 375 44.90 -7.69 11.78
C PRO A 375 45.03 -6.17 11.65
N LEU A 376 44.01 -5.45 12.11
CA LEU A 376 44.04 -3.99 12.28
C LEU A 376 44.85 -3.66 13.53
N THR A 377 46.05 -3.08 13.35
CA THR A 377 46.81 -2.43 14.42
C THR A 377 46.15 -1.10 14.79
N ILE A 378 45.53 -1.06 15.97
CA ILE A 378 44.97 0.18 16.55
C ILE A 378 46.12 0.98 17.16
N ASN A 379 46.34 2.20 16.67
CA ASN A 379 47.31 3.14 17.23
C ASN A 379 46.59 4.06 18.24
N PRO A 380 46.90 4.00 19.56
CA PRO A 380 46.06 4.56 20.62
C PRO A 380 46.07 6.10 20.79
N ASN A 381 46.70 6.88 19.90
CA ASN A 381 46.94 8.32 20.13
C ASN A 381 46.21 9.31 19.18
N LYS A 382 45.04 8.97 18.63
CA LYS A 382 44.23 9.97 17.90
C LYS A 382 42.76 9.94 18.31
N ARG A 383 42.33 11.01 18.99
CA ARG A 383 40.92 11.33 19.26
C ARG A 383 40.32 12.00 18.02
N PRO A 384 39.09 11.65 17.57
CA PRO A 384 38.43 12.36 16.48
C PRO A 384 37.69 13.60 17.02
N THR A 385 38.02 14.77 16.50
CA THR A 385 37.31 16.03 16.73
C THR A 385 36.18 16.22 15.72
N ILE A 386 35.02 16.63 16.24
CA ILE A 386 33.79 16.95 15.52
C ILE A 386 33.97 18.34 14.86
N GLY A 387 33.78 18.43 13.55
CA GLY A 387 33.92 19.67 12.78
C GLY A 387 32.65 20.53 12.82
N SER A 388 32.79 21.74 13.37
CA SER A 388 31.85 22.86 13.22
C SER A 388 32.16 23.68 11.96
N ALA A 389 31.14 24.41 11.50
CA ALA A 389 31.11 25.23 10.30
C ALA A 389 31.85 26.58 10.42
N GLU A 390 31.91 27.27 9.26
CA GLU A 390 32.37 28.65 8.97
C GLU A 390 33.87 28.83 8.69
N GLY A 391 34.32 29.63 7.72
CA GLY A 391 33.62 30.62 6.93
C GLY A 391 34.50 31.27 5.84
N ILE A 392 33.87 32.23 5.20
CA ILE A 392 34.26 33.04 4.05
C ILE A 392 35.56 33.82 4.30
N LYS A 393 36.46 33.85 3.31
CA LYS A 393 37.64 34.73 3.29
C LYS A 393 37.30 36.08 2.64
N PRO A 394 37.58 37.23 3.29
CA PRO A 394 37.69 38.49 2.57
C PRO A 394 39.14 38.77 2.18
N ASN A 395 39.27 39.41 1.03
CA ASN A 395 40.51 39.85 0.41
C ASN A 395 40.76 41.30 0.82
N ALA A 396 41.97 41.66 1.26
CA ALA A 396 42.36 43.06 1.47
C ALA A 396 43.88 43.24 1.39
N ASN A 397 44.34 43.75 0.24
CA ASN A 397 45.48 44.65 0.17
C ASN A 397 44.90 46.06 0.25
N ASP A 398 45.33 46.90 1.19
CA ASP A 398 46.10 48.12 0.90
C ASP A 398 46.45 48.92 2.17
N ALA A 399 47.60 49.60 2.11
CA ALA A 399 47.94 50.87 2.74
C ALA A 399 48.08 51.02 4.28
N THR A 400 49.34 50.93 4.73
CA THR A 400 50.14 52.00 5.38
C THR A 400 49.64 52.83 6.59
N VAL A 401 50.50 52.82 7.63
CA VAL A 401 51.09 53.98 8.39
C VAL A 401 50.55 54.36 9.79
N ASN A 402 51.54 54.55 10.69
CA ASN A 402 51.60 55.17 12.05
C ASN A 402 50.93 54.42 13.21
N ASP A 403 51.64 53.90 14.21
CA ASP A 403 52.57 54.49 15.20
C ASP A 403 51.87 55.41 16.24
N VAL A 404 52.40 55.37 17.48
CA VAL A 404 52.07 56.13 18.71
C VAL A 404 51.31 55.37 19.83
N SER A 405 52.13 54.70 20.65
CA SER A 405 52.23 54.73 22.13
C SER A 405 51.04 54.54 23.10
N LYS A 406 51.27 53.64 24.07
CA LYS A 406 51.06 53.71 25.53
C LYS A 406 49.75 54.33 26.07
N ILE A 407 49.02 53.54 26.86
CA ILE A 407 49.00 53.57 28.35
C ILE A 407 48.73 52.14 28.82
#